data_AF-A0A834FUH0-F1
#
_entry.id   AF-A0A834FUH0-F1
#
_cell.length_a   1.000
_cell.length_b   1.000
_cell.length_c   1.000
_cell.angle_alpha   90.00
_cell.angle_beta   90.00
_cell.angle_gamma   90.00
#
_symmetry.space_group_name_H-M   'P 1'
#
loop_
_entity.id
_entity.type
_entity.pdbx_description
1 polymer ?
#
loop_
_entity_poly.entity_id
_entity_poly.type
_entity_poly.pdbx_seq_one_letter_code
_entity_poly.pdbx_strand_id
1 'polypeptide(L)' 'MIDVLMRDIKEEKYAARRAILPVLQAEEDERFVKEWKKYLEEEARIMKDVPGWKVGENVYNSGKWMPPATGELRPDIW' A
#
# COMPACT_ATOMS: atom_id res chain seq x y z
N MET A 1 17.39 12.74 34.47
CA MET A 1 16.72 14.01 34.13
C MET A 1 16.76 14.28 32.63
N ILE A 2 17.93 14.26 31.97
CA ILE A 2 18.04 14.41 30.50
C ILE A 2 17.32 13.28 29.74
N ASP A 3 17.42 12.03 30.20
CA ASP A 3 16.76 10.90 29.51
C ASP A 3 15.24 10.98 29.49
N VAL A 4 14.65 11.58 30.53
CA VAL A 4 13.20 11.81 30.61
C VAL A 4 12.78 12.84 29.57
N LEU A 5 13.50 13.96 29.48
CA LEU A 5 13.26 14.98 28.46
C LEU A 5 13.40 14.43 27.04
N MET A 6 14.42 13.59 26.79
CA MET A 6 14.63 12.97 25.48
C MET A 6 13.53 11.98 25.12
N ARG A 7 12.94 11.30 26.11
CA ARG A 7 11.78 10.44 25.91
C ARG A 7 10.54 11.27 25.56
N ASP A 8 10.31 12.37 26.28
CA ASP A 8 9.14 13.22 26.07
C ASP A 8 9.15 13.87 24.67
N ILE A 9 10.31 14.36 24.22
CA ILE A 9 10.48 14.90 22.86
C ILE A 9 10.22 13.83 21.78
N LYS A 10 10.65 12.59 22.01
CA LYS A 10 10.35 11.48 21.09
C LYS A 10 8.85 11.17 21.06
N GLU A 11 8.19 11.18 22.21
CA GLU A 11 6.75 10.93 22.30
C GLU A 11 5.95 12.03 21.59
N GLU A 12 6.33 13.30 21.77
CA GLU A 12 5.74 14.44 21.06
C GLU A 12 5.88 14.27 19.54
N LYS A 13 7.07 13.89 19.07
CA LYS A 13 7.31 13.59 17.64
C LYS A 13 6.43 12.44 17.13
N TYR A 14 6.25 11.38 17.91
CA TYR A 14 5.38 10.27 17.54
C TYR A 14 3.90 10.64 17.58
N ALA A 15 3.48 11.48 18.53
CA ALA A 15 2.13 12.00 18.60
C ALA A 15 1.81 12.87 17.38
N ALA A 16 2.70 13.80 17.02
CA ALA A 16 2.55 14.63 15.83
C ALA A 16 2.44 13.79 14.55
N ARG A 17 3.28 12.75 14.40
CA ARG A 17 3.20 11.81 13.26
C ARG A 17 1.88 11.05 13.22
N ARG A 18 1.42 10.52 14.35
CA ARG A 18 0.14 9.78 14.43
C ARG A 18 -1.05 10.68 14.07
N ALA A 19 -1.00 11.96 14.42
CA ALA A 19 -2.06 12.91 14.09
C ALA A 19 -2.22 13.13 12.58
N ILE A 20 -1.13 13.15 11.82
CA ILE A 20 -1.14 13.37 10.36
C ILE A 20 -1.24 12.07 9.53
N LEU A 21 -0.88 10.92 10.12
CA LEU A 21 -0.81 9.64 9.43
C LEU A 21 -2.11 9.27 8.66
N PRO A 22 -3.33 9.49 9.20
CA PRO A 22 -4.55 9.14 8.46
C PRO A 22 -4.72 9.92 7.15
N VAL A 23 -4.26 11.17 7.10
CA VAL A 23 -4.34 11.99 5.88
C VAL A 23 -3.36 11.46 4.84
N LEU A 24 -2.11 11.21 5.24
CA LEU A 24 -1.09 10.64 4.35
C LEU A 24 -1.50 9.26 3.82
N GLN A 25 -2.11 8.44 4.67
CA GLN A 25 -2.62 7.12 4.26
C GLN A 25 -3.74 7.24 3.24
N ALA A 26 -4.68 8.17 3.43
CA ALA A 26 -5.77 8.38 2.48
C ALA A 26 -5.28 8.86 1.11
N GLU A 27 -4.29 9.76 1.08
CA GLU A 27 -3.66 10.23 -0.16
C GLU A 27 -2.99 9.08 -0.92
N GLU A 28 -2.29 8.21 -0.18
CA GLU A 28 -1.63 7.03 -0.73
C GLU A 28 -2.64 5.98 -1.23
N ASP A 29 -3.74 5.76 -0.50
CA ASP A 29 -4.82 4.87 -0.91
C ASP A 29 -5.48 5.37 -2.21
N GLU A 30 -5.69 6.69 -2.36
CA GLU A 30 -6.22 7.27 -3.60
C GLU A 30 -5.27 7.08 -4.77
N ARG A 31 -3.96 7.33 -4.56
CA ARG A 31 -2.90 7.08 -5.55
C ARG A 31 -2.90 5.62 -5.99
N PHE A 32 -2.94 4.70 -5.03
CA PHE A 32 -2.93 3.26 -5.27
C PHE A 32 -4.14 2.81 -6.08
N VAL A 33 -5.35 3.20 -5.69
CA VAL A 33 -6.59 2.80 -6.40
C VAL A 33 -6.60 3.33 -7.84
N LYS A 34 -6.07 4.55 -8.08
CA LYS A 34 -5.93 5.10 -9.43
C LYS A 34 -4.99 4.26 -10.28
N GLU A 35 -3.83 3.89 -9.76
CA GLU A 35 -2.88 3.07 -10.50
C GLU A 35 -3.38 1.65 -10.71
N TRP A 36 -4.05 1.08 -9.71
CA TRP A 36 -4.67 -0.24 -9.78
C TRP A 36 -5.73 -0.33 -10.88
N LYS A 37 -6.54 0.72 -11.07
CA LYS A 37 -7.52 0.79 -12.16
C LYS A 37 -6.83 0.73 -13.54
N LYS A 38 -5.76 1.50 -13.73
CA LYS A 38 -4.99 1.46 -14.99
C LYS A 38 -4.41 0.08 -15.24
N TYR A 39 -3.88 -0.55 -14.19
CA TYR A 39 -3.34 -1.91 -14.27
C TYR A 39 -4.42 -2.91 -14.71
N LEU A 40 -5.62 -2.86 -14.14
CA LEU A 40 -6.73 -3.73 -14.54
C LEU A 40 -7.22 -3.47 -15.97
N GLU A 41 -7.25 -2.22 -16.41
CA GLU A 41 -7.59 -1.87 -17.80
C GLU A 41 -6.55 -2.43 -18.78
N GLU A 42 -5.28 -2.33 -18.42
CA GLU A 42 -4.17 -2.86 -19.22
C GLU A 42 -4.16 -4.39 -19.23
N GLU A 43 -4.41 -5.03 -18.09
CA GLU A 43 -4.60 -6.48 -17.97
C GLU A 43 -5.73 -6.95 -18.89
N ALA A 44 -6.88 -6.29 -18.86
CA ALA A 44 -8.02 -6.60 -19.73
C ALA A 44 -7.66 -6.46 -21.21
N ARG A 45 -6.91 -5.42 -21.57
CA ARG A 45 -6.48 -5.16 -22.95
C ARG A 45 -5.53 -6.24 -23.46
N ILE A 46 -4.57 -6.65 -22.64
CA ILE A 46 -3.54 -7.65 -23.00
C ILE A 46 -4.15 -9.06 -23.03
N MET A 47 -4.99 -9.41 -22.05
CA MET A 47 -5.47 -10.79 -21.85
C MET A 47 -6.79 -11.09 -22.58
N LYS A 48 -7.33 -10.16 -23.36
CA LYS A 48 -8.64 -10.28 -24.04
C LYS A 48 -8.83 -11.56 -24.86
N ASP A 49 -7.75 -12.11 -25.42
CA ASP A 49 -7.78 -13.27 -26.32
C ASP A 49 -7.37 -14.58 -25.63
N VAL A 50 -7.14 -14.56 -24.30
CA VAL A 50 -6.69 -15.73 -23.52
C VAL A 50 -7.92 -16.46 -22.93
N PRO A 51 -8.19 -17.71 -23.34
CA PRO A 51 -9.35 -18.45 -22.86
C PRO A 51 -9.30 -18.70 -21.36
N GLY A 52 -10.39 -18.39 -20.66
CA GLY A 52 -10.50 -18.64 -19.21
C GLY A 52 -9.83 -17.60 -18.32
N TRP A 53 -9.16 -16.58 -18.88
CA TRP A 53 -8.62 -15.48 -18.09
C TRP A 53 -9.72 -14.60 -17.51
N LYS A 54 -9.62 -14.27 -16.22
CA LYS A 54 -10.52 -13.35 -15.53
C LYS A 54 -9.71 -12.18 -14.98
N VAL A 55 -9.98 -11.00 -15.51
CA VAL A 55 -9.31 -9.75 -15.10
C VAL A 55 -9.57 -9.49 -13.62
N GLY A 56 -8.52 -9.17 -12.87
CA GLY A 56 -8.63 -8.88 -11.44
C GLY A 56 -9.04 -10.06 -10.55
N GLU A 57 -8.90 -11.30 -11.03
CA GLU A 57 -9.12 -12.48 -10.18
C GLU A 57 -8.10 -12.52 -9.04
N ASN A 58 -8.59 -12.68 -7.80
CA ASN A 58 -7.73 -12.72 -6.63
C ASN A 58 -6.98 -14.05 -6.58
N VAL A 59 -5.65 -13.99 -6.50
CA VAL A 59 -4.78 -15.16 -6.38
C VAL A 59 -4.85 -15.80 -4.98
N TYR A 60 -5.32 -15.05 -3.97
CA TYR A 60 -5.44 -15.52 -2.60
C TYR A 60 -6.83 -16.06 -2.29
N ASN A 61 -6.89 -17.26 -1.70
CA ASN A 61 -8.13 -17.95 -1.34
C ASN A 61 -8.79 -17.45 -0.04
N SER A 62 -8.17 -16.49 0.66
CA SER A 62 -8.62 -16.06 2.00
C SER A 62 -9.81 -15.10 1.98
N GLY A 63 -10.17 -14.55 0.81
CA GLY A 63 -11.16 -13.48 0.68
C GLY A 63 -10.72 -12.14 1.28
N LYS A 64 -9.48 -12.05 1.79
CA LYS A 64 -8.90 -10.81 2.31
C LYS A 64 -8.12 -10.11 1.21
N TRP A 65 -8.17 -8.78 1.23
CA TRP A 65 -7.29 -7.98 0.39
C TRP A 65 -5.85 -8.08 0.90
N MET A 66 -4.92 -8.21 -0.04
CA MET A 66 -3.49 -8.22 0.20
C MET A 66 -2.84 -7.23 -0.77
N PRO A 67 -1.84 -6.45 -0.34
CA PRO A 67 -1.11 -5.58 -1.25
C PRO A 67 -0.41 -6.43 -2.33
N PRO A 68 -0.26 -5.90 -3.56
CA PRO A 68 0.44 -6.61 -4.62
C PRO A 68 1.91 -6.85 -4.26
N ALA A 69 2.43 -8.02 -4.62
CA ALA A 69 3.82 -8.36 -4.37
C ALA A 69 4.75 -7.67 -5.37
N THR A 70 5.80 -7.03 -4.87
CA THR A 70 6.87 -6.43 -5.69
C THR A 70 7.89 -7.45 -6.21
N GLY A 71 7.88 -8.68 -5.71
CA GLY A 71 8.82 -9.74 -6.10
C GLY A 71 10.23 -9.62 -5.47
N GLU A 72 10.53 -8.48 -4.85
CA GLU A 72 11.79 -8.22 -4.17
C GLU A 72 11.63 -8.23 -2.64
N LEU A 73 12.65 -8.69 -1.93
CA LEU A 73 12.70 -8.58 -0.47
C LEU A 73 13.16 -7.19 -0.09
N ARG A 74 12.31 -6.45 0.65
CA ARG A 74 12.60 -5.10 1.17
C ARG A 74 12.96 -4.07 0.07
N PRO A 75 12.10 -3.86 -0.93
CA PRO A 75 12.33 -2.85 -1.98
C PRO A 75 12.36 -1.41 -1.42
N ASP A 76 11.89 -1.22 -0.19
CA ASP A 76 11.92 0.04 0.55
C ASP A 76 13.31 0.40 1.11
N ILE A 77 14.25 -0.56 1.12
CA ILE A 77 15.62 -0.37 1.61
C ILE A 77 16.59 -0.53 0.43
N TRP A 78 17.28 0.55 0.10
CA TRP A 78 18.44 0.56 -0.81
C TRP A 78 19.74 0.34 -0.04
#